data_AF-A0A7X2H0Z2-F1
#
_entry.id   AF-A0A7X2H0Z2-F1
#
_cell.length_a   1.000
_cell.length_b   1.000
_cell.length_c   1.000
_cell.angle_alpha   90.00
_cell.angle_beta   90.00
_cell.angle_gamma   90.00
#
_symmetry.space_group_name_H-M   'P 1'
#
loop_
_entity.id
_entity.type
_entity.pdbx_description
1 polymer ?
#
loop_
_entity_poly.entity_id
_entity_poly.type
_entity_poly.pdbx_seq_one_letter_code
_entity_poly.pdbx_strand_id
1 'polypeptide(L)' 'MSALELISRNKMFNGHQERYRHASGVNGCDMTFSIYLPPQALQGYRVPVLYWLSGLTCTDENFTQKSGA' A
#
# COMPACT_ATOMS: atom_id res chain seq x y z
N MET A 1 17.93 3.78 9.41
CA MET A 1 16.59 4.03 8.83
C MET A 1 16.28 2.88 7.90
N SER A 2 15.25 2.08 8.16
CA SER A 2 14.82 1.05 7.21
C SER A 2 14.29 1.76 5.96
N ALA A 3 14.97 1.59 4.83
CA ALA A 3 14.53 2.18 3.56
C ALA A 3 13.22 1.52 3.10
N LEU A 4 12.32 2.31 2.51
CA LEU A 4 11.15 1.80 1.81
C LEU A 4 11.57 1.35 0.41
N GLU A 5 11.35 0.08 0.09
CA GLU A 5 11.59 -0.49 -1.23
C GLU A 5 10.27 -0.54 -2.00
N LEU A 6 10.19 0.12 -3.16
CA LEU A 6 9.02 0.02 -4.05
C LEU A 6 9.08 -1.31 -4.81
N ILE A 7 8.13 -2.21 -4.54
CA ILE A 7 8.01 -3.53 -5.18
C ILE A 7 7.25 -3.41 -6.50
N SER A 8 6.14 -2.68 -6.51
CA SER A 8 5.33 -2.49 -7.72
C SER A 8 4.53 -1.20 -7.68
N ARG A 9 4.21 -0.69 -8.87
CA ARG A 9 3.38 0.51 -9.08
C ARG A 9 2.48 0.29 -10.28
N ASN A 10 1.17 0.40 -10.06
CA ASN A 10 0.15 0.28 -11.09
C ASN A 10 -0.65 1.58 -11.14
N LYS A 11 -1.00 2.05 -12.34
CA LYS A 11 -1.88 3.21 -12.50
C LYS A 11 -3.33 2.74 -12.42
N MET A 12 -4.15 3.38 -11.58
CA MET A 12 -5.55 2.99 -11.35
C MET A 12 -6.38 4.22 -10.96
N PHE A 13 -7.55 4.42 -11.56
CA PHE A 13 -8.47 5.53 -11.26
C PHE A 13 -7.80 6.92 -11.18
N ASN A 14 -6.86 7.21 -12.09
CA ASN A 14 -6.00 8.41 -12.10
C ASN A 14 -5.05 8.57 -10.91
N GLY A 15 -5.03 7.61 -9.97
CA GLY A 15 -4.04 7.45 -8.93
C GLY A 15 -3.04 6.34 -9.23
N HIS A 16 -2.33 5.94 -8.17
CA HIS A 16 -1.39 4.81 -8.20
C HIS A 16 -1.67 3.83 -7.06
N GLN A 17 -1.75 2.55 -7.40
CA GLN A 17 -1.66 1.47 -6.44
C GLN A 17 -0.20 1.02 -6.35
N GLU A 18 0.38 1.13 -5.17
CA GLU A 18 1.79 0.86 -4.92
C GLU A 18 1.97 -0.19 -3.84
N ARG A 19 3.04 -0.98 -3.96
CA ARG A 19 3.44 -1.98 -2.97
C ARG A 19 4.84 -1.68 -2.49
N TYR A 20 5.01 -1.72 -1.18
CA TYR A 20 6.28 -1.41 -0.54
C TYR A 20 6.72 -2.53 0.39
N ARG A 21 8.03 -2.77 0.44
CA ARG A 21 8.69 -3.58 1.47
C ARG A 21 9.45 -2.68 2.43
N HIS A 22 9.41 -3.04 3.71
CA HIS A 22 10.28 -2.43 4.72
C HIS A 22 10.64 -3.44 5.81
N ALA A 23 11.83 -3.28 6.40
CA ALA A 23 12.18 -3.99 7.63
C ALA A 23 11.37 -3.42 8.81
N SER A 24 10.55 -4.25 9.46
CA SER A 24 9.80 -3.86 10.65
C SER A 24 10.60 -4.16 11.92
N GLY A 25 10.98 -3.13 12.66
CA GLY A 25 11.62 -3.30 13.97
C GLY A 25 10.72 -3.93 15.04
N VAL A 26 9.39 -3.78 14.90
CA VAL A 26 8.41 -4.34 15.83
C VAL A 26 8.18 -5.83 15.58
N ASN A 27 8.15 -6.24 14.31
CA ASN A 27 7.93 -7.64 13.92
C ASN A 27 9.24 -8.44 13.79
N GLY A 28 10.38 -7.76 13.68
CA GLY A 28 11.69 -8.38 13.50
C GLY A 28 11.92 -9.01 12.12
N CYS A 29 11.12 -8.63 11.11
CA CYS A 29 11.19 -9.18 9.75
C CYS A 29 10.81 -8.14 8.68
N ASP A 30 11.03 -8.49 7.41
CA ASP A 30 10.54 -7.69 6.28
C ASP A 30 9.03 -7.82 6.12
N MET A 31 8.35 -6.68 6.09
CA MET A 31 6.90 -6.56 5.93
C MET A 31 6.58 -5.92 4.59
N THR A 32 5.49 -6.35 3.98
CA THR A 32 4.96 -5.77 2.74
C THR A 32 3.60 -5.15 3.00
N PHE A 33 3.37 -3.95 2.47
CA PHE A 33 2.06 -3.29 2.49
C PHE A 33 1.73 -2.71 1.12
N SER A 34 0.44 -2.53 0.88
CA SER A 34 -0.11 -1.86 -0.30
C SER A 34 -0.70 -0.49 0.08
N ILE A 35 -0.61 0.49 -0.83
CA ILE A 35 -1.21 1.81 -0.67
C ILE A 35 -1.80 2.30 -2.00
N TYR A 36 -3.02 2.84 -1.93
CA TYR A 36 -3.60 3.62 -3.02
C TYR A 36 -3.32 5.11 -2.79
N LEU A 37 -2.65 5.74 -3.74
CA LEU A 37 -2.41 7.18 -3.79
C LEU A 37 -3.39 7.82 -4.77
N PRO A 38 -4.39 8.58 -4.27
CA PRO A 38 -5.32 9.27 -5.16
C PRO A 38 -4.63 10.44 -5.90
N PRO A 39 -5.22 10.95 -6.99
CA PRO A 39 -4.64 12.04 -7.79
C PRO A 39 -4.20 13.26 -6.97
N GLN A 40 -4.96 13.61 -5.93
CA GLN A 40 -4.68 14.74 -5.04
C GLN A 40 -3.38 14.52 -4.25
N ALA A 41 -3.12 13.30 -3.79
CA ALA A 41 -1.88 12.97 -3.09
C ALA A 41 -0.67 13.08 -4.02
N LEU A 42 -0.82 12.66 -5.28
CA LEU A 42 0.23 12.76 -6.30
C LEU A 42 0.56 14.21 -6.69
N GLN A 43 -0.39 15.13 -6.50
CA GLN A 43 -0.19 16.57 -6.68
C GLN A 43 0.44 17.25 -5.45
N GLY A 44 0.76 16.49 -4.39
CA GLY A 44 1.40 16.98 -3.18
C GLY A 44 0.44 17.47 -2.09
N TYR A 45 -0.87 17.31 -2.27
CA TYR A 45 -1.84 17.65 -1.23
C TYR A 45 -1.87 16.57 -0.14
N ARG A 46 -2.05 16.99 1.10
CA ARG A 46 -2.33 16.07 2.21
C ARG A 46 -3.77 15.57 2.08
N VAL A 47 -3.95 14.25 2.18
CA VAL A 47 -5.23 13.57 2.12
C VAL A 47 -5.43 12.74 3.40
N PRO A 48 -6.68 12.47 3.82
CA PRO A 48 -6.93 11.54 4.92
C PRO A 48 -6.45 10.12 4.57
N VAL A 49 -6.09 9.35 5.60
CA VAL A 49 -5.63 7.97 5.46
C VAL A 49 -6.67 7.01 6.04
N LEU A 50 -7.02 5.98 5.27
CA LEU A 50 -7.82 4.85 5.72
C LEU A 50 -6.94 3.60 5.80
N TYR A 51 -6.84 3.01 6.99
CA TYR A 51 -6.17 1.73 7.17
C TYR A 51 -7.17 0.59 6.98
N TRP A 52 -6.88 -0.31 6.05
CA TRP A 52 -7.64 -1.53 5.84
C TRP A 52 -6.89 -2.71 6.44
N LEU A 53 -7.56 -3.45 7.33
CA LEU A 53 -7.03 -4.66 7.95
C LEU A 53 -7.73 -5.88 7.34
N SER A 54 -6.97 -6.66 6.57
CA SER A 54 -7.50 -7.85 5.91
C SER A 54 -7.79 -8.99 6.90
N GLY A 55 -8.72 -9.88 6.55
CA GLY A 55 -9.11 -11.05 7.35
C GLY A 55 -8.15 -12.25 7.29
N LEU A 56 -8.55 -13.34 7.95
CA LEU A 56 -7.77 -14.58 8.03
C LEU A 56 -7.50 -15.15 6.62
N THR A 57 -6.26 -15.56 6.33
CA THR A 57 -5.75 -16.05 5.02
C THR A 57 -5.58 -15.00 3.92
N CYS A 58 -5.73 -13.71 4.23
CA CYS A 58 -5.49 -12.64 3.26
C CYS A 58 -4.05 -12.14 3.22
N THR A 59 -3.55 -11.92 2.00
CA THR A 59 -2.37 -11.09 1.71
C THR A 59 -2.80 -9.66 1.37
N ASP A 60 -1.85 -8.73 1.24
CA ASP A 60 -2.11 -7.33 0.86
C ASP A 60 -2.70 -7.19 -0.57
N GLU A 61 -2.50 -8.21 -1.41
CA GLU A 61 -3.07 -8.26 -2.78
C GLU A 61 -4.57 -8.55 -2.79
N ASN A 62 -5.11 -9.23 -1.78
CA ASN A 62 -6.48 -9.71 -1.81
C ASN A 62 -7.52 -8.59 -1.89
N PHE A 63 -7.26 -7.44 -1.26
CA PHE A 63 -8.17 -6.29 -1.31
C PHE A 63 -8.16 -5.63 -2.70
N THR A 64 -6.96 -5.35 -3.21
CA THR A 64 -6.77 -4.69 -4.51
C THR A 64 -7.30 -5.53 -5.68
N GLN A 65 -7.15 -6.86 -5.66
CA GLN A 65 -7.51 -7.69 -6.81
C GLN A 65 -8.95 -8.23 -6.77
N LYS A 66 -9.54 -8.43 -5.59
CA LYS A 66 -10.86 -9.11 -5.46
C LYS A 66 -12.00 -8.21 -5.02
N SER A 67 -11.72 -7.01 -4.51
CA SER A 67 -12.76 -6.10 -4.02
C SER A 67 -13.27 -5.10 -5.07
N GLY A 68 -12.78 -5.16 -6.31
CA GLY A 68 -13.22 -4.28 -7.40
C GLY A 68 -12.89 -2.79 -7.15
N ALA A 69 -11.88 -2.53 -6.31
CA ALA A 69 -11.40 -1.21 -5.93
C ALA A 69 -9.93 -1.05 -6.31
#